data_AF-A0A4S8LLW7-F1
#
_entry.id   AF-A0A4S8LLW7-F1
#
_cell.length_a   1.000
_cell.length_b   1.000
_cell.length_c   1.000
_cell.angle_alpha   90.00
_cell.angle_beta   90.00
_cell.angle_gamma   90.00
#
_symmetry.space_group_name_H-M   'P 1'
#
loop_
_entity.id
_entity.type
_entity.pdbx_description
1 polymer ?
#
loop_
_entity_poly.entity_id
_entity_poly.type
_entity_poly.pdbx_seq_one_letter_code
_entity_poly.pdbx_strand_id
1 'polypeptide(L)'
;RLSAVPTFPGIRHFPQGRDFKQWTGNDSKALMKIYLAAIKEYVPSDVTEALRCFLDFCYIARQNSILASEITRLQNLLEQFHQFRQVFIREGVRETISLPRQHAMVHYPNGIVLYGAPNGLCSSITESKHIESVKETWRRASPKDPLPQMLKTITRLDQLKTLKNKFERRGMLIGTVTWYTAQILANETLPTEESNDAEDEDKDVDECGPLSGPRVLSSIEMAKTRSKEDVFHKGPCINTILVYGYPRCAEELGPAINQPTLQQCIRKYLYDHYNPAALVSSSFIPVEQLPHFSSYISVYHSALARFYSPSDLCGMGGMYRQRIRSNPDWYDGKGRFDTVLIEVENTATSINGMIPARVLLFFSFVLGDEVHECA
;
A
#
# COMPACT_ATOMS: atom_id res chain seq x y z
N ARG A 1 -21.93 -9.64 -6.66
CA ARG A 1 -20.61 -10.34 -6.68
C ARG A 1 -19.47 -9.39 -6.39
N LEU A 2 -19.32 -8.27 -7.11
CA LEU A 2 -18.38 -7.21 -6.74
C LEU A 2 -18.59 -6.71 -5.29
N SER A 3 -19.83 -6.67 -4.82
CA SER A 3 -20.19 -6.36 -3.42
C SER A 3 -19.78 -7.40 -2.38
N ALA A 4 -19.52 -8.64 -2.81
CA ALA A 4 -19.11 -9.74 -1.94
C ALA A 4 -17.58 -9.85 -1.80
N VAL A 5 -16.82 -9.03 -2.52
CA VAL A 5 -15.36 -8.97 -2.36
C VAL A 5 -15.07 -8.45 -0.95
N PRO A 6 -14.23 -9.15 -0.17
CA PRO A 6 -13.90 -8.72 1.19
C PRO A 6 -13.17 -7.38 1.17
N THR A 7 -13.34 -6.60 2.23
CA THR A 7 -12.62 -5.34 2.40
C THR A 7 -11.12 -5.60 2.57
N PHE A 8 -10.29 -4.90 1.81
CA PHE A 8 -8.84 -5.01 1.85
C PHE A 8 -8.19 -3.63 1.65
N PRO A 9 -7.11 -3.27 2.37
CA PRO A 9 -6.42 -1.98 2.20
C PRO A 9 -5.99 -1.71 0.76
N GLY A 10 -6.40 -0.59 0.18
CA GLY A 10 -6.04 -0.23 -1.19
C GLY A 10 -6.87 -0.93 -2.30
N ILE A 11 -7.82 -1.79 -1.92
CA ILE A 11 -8.90 -2.28 -2.77
C ILE A 11 -10.18 -1.53 -2.39
N ARG A 12 -10.85 -0.96 -3.39
CA ARG A 12 -12.13 -0.30 -3.14
C ARG A 12 -13.24 -1.32 -3.02
N HIS A 13 -14.06 -1.18 -1.98
CA HIS A 13 -15.29 -1.96 -1.85
C HIS A 13 -16.40 -1.34 -2.71
N PHE A 14 -17.20 -2.19 -3.36
CA PHE A 14 -18.29 -1.77 -4.23
C PHE A 14 -19.63 -2.34 -3.73
N PRO A 15 -20.26 -1.69 -2.73
CA PRO A 15 -21.44 -2.26 -2.07
C PRO A 15 -22.63 -2.43 -3.01
N GLN A 16 -22.77 -1.54 -4.00
CA GLN A 16 -23.81 -1.56 -5.04
C GLN A 16 -23.35 -2.28 -6.31
N GLY A 17 -22.19 -2.96 -6.28
CA GLY A 17 -21.65 -3.68 -7.43
C GLY A 17 -21.24 -2.76 -8.58
N ARG A 18 -21.89 -2.91 -9.74
CA ARG A 18 -21.56 -2.17 -10.98
C ARG A 18 -22.47 -0.97 -11.27
N ASP A 19 -23.46 -0.73 -10.41
CA ASP A 19 -24.56 0.20 -10.68
C ASP A 19 -24.20 1.64 -10.31
N PHE A 20 -23.21 2.20 -11.00
CA PHE A 20 -22.78 3.59 -10.82
C PHE A 20 -23.58 4.53 -11.73
N LYS A 21 -24.13 5.61 -11.17
CA LYS A 21 -24.75 6.71 -11.94
C LYS A 21 -23.74 7.48 -12.79
N GLN A 22 -22.50 7.57 -12.32
CA GLN A 22 -21.39 8.23 -13.03
C GLN A 22 -20.12 7.40 -12.82
N TRP A 23 -19.41 7.15 -13.92
CA TRP A 23 -18.21 6.32 -13.92
C TRP A 23 -16.96 7.20 -13.97
N THR A 24 -16.09 7.12 -12.97
CA THR A 24 -14.82 7.85 -12.93
C THR A 24 -13.63 6.97 -13.29
N GLY A 25 -12.49 7.59 -13.62
CA GLY A 25 -11.24 6.85 -13.86
C GLY A 25 -10.77 6.05 -12.64
N ASN A 26 -11.02 6.57 -11.42
CA ASN A 26 -10.70 5.87 -10.19
C ASN A 26 -11.60 4.64 -9.97
N ASP A 27 -12.87 4.70 -10.38
CA ASP A 27 -13.78 3.54 -10.34
C ASP A 27 -13.28 2.44 -11.27
N SER A 28 -12.89 2.79 -12.51
CA SER A 28 -12.28 1.84 -13.46
C SER A 28 -11.04 1.17 -12.88
N LYS A 29 -10.08 1.97 -12.37
CA LYS A 29 -8.83 1.44 -11.79
C LYS A 29 -9.09 0.51 -10.61
N ALA A 30 -10.03 0.86 -9.75
CA ALA A 30 -10.38 0.03 -8.60
C ALA A 30 -11.10 -1.26 -9.02
N LEU A 31 -11.98 -1.19 -10.01
CA LEU A 31 -12.69 -2.35 -10.53
C LEU A 31 -11.74 -3.32 -11.23
N MET A 32 -10.77 -2.83 -12.02
CA MET A 32 -9.73 -3.64 -12.66
C MET A 32 -9.00 -4.57 -11.67
N LYS A 33 -8.79 -4.13 -10.41
CA LYS A 33 -8.09 -4.91 -9.38
C LYS A 33 -8.87 -6.15 -8.91
N ILE A 34 -10.20 -6.12 -8.97
CA ILE A 34 -11.06 -7.17 -8.38
C ILE A 34 -11.85 -7.95 -9.42
N TYR A 35 -11.94 -7.42 -10.65
CA TYR A 35 -12.93 -7.89 -11.63
C TYR A 35 -12.71 -9.36 -12.02
N LEU A 36 -11.47 -9.75 -12.31
CA LEU A 36 -11.14 -11.14 -12.67
C LEU A 36 -11.54 -12.13 -11.57
N ALA A 37 -11.15 -11.86 -10.33
CA ALA A 37 -11.49 -12.71 -9.20
C ALA A 37 -13.01 -12.79 -8.98
N ALA A 38 -13.73 -11.69 -9.23
CA ALA A 38 -15.18 -11.62 -9.01
C ALA A 38 -16.01 -12.39 -10.06
N ILE A 39 -15.48 -12.64 -11.25
CA ILE A 39 -16.18 -13.33 -12.34
C ILE A 39 -15.66 -14.75 -12.60
N LYS A 40 -14.48 -15.08 -12.06
CA LYS A 40 -13.89 -16.42 -12.19
C LYS A 40 -14.92 -17.48 -11.76
N GLU A 41 -15.02 -18.56 -12.54
CA GLU A 41 -16.00 -19.66 -12.39
C GLU A 41 -17.47 -19.33 -12.76
N TYR A 42 -17.80 -18.07 -13.04
CA TYR A 42 -19.17 -17.67 -13.46
C TYR A 42 -19.29 -17.41 -14.96
N VAL A 43 -18.18 -17.29 -15.66
CA VAL A 43 -18.12 -17.03 -17.10
C VAL A 43 -17.24 -18.08 -17.77
N PRO A 44 -17.41 -18.32 -19.09
CA PRO A 44 -16.51 -19.19 -19.84
C PRO A 44 -15.04 -18.80 -19.64
N SER A 45 -14.14 -19.79 -19.63
CA SER A 45 -12.70 -19.58 -19.46
C SER A 45 -12.14 -18.53 -20.43
N ASP A 46 -12.63 -18.53 -21.66
CA ASP A 46 -12.21 -17.58 -22.71
C ASP A 46 -12.55 -16.12 -22.34
N VAL A 47 -13.66 -15.88 -21.61
CA VAL A 47 -14.02 -14.53 -21.14
C VAL A 47 -13.01 -14.06 -20.10
N THR A 48 -12.66 -14.94 -19.15
CA THR A 48 -11.63 -14.63 -18.13
C THR A 48 -10.27 -14.40 -18.77
N GLU A 49 -9.87 -15.21 -19.76
CA GLU A 49 -8.59 -15.04 -20.47
C GLU A 49 -8.55 -13.75 -21.31
N ALA A 50 -9.64 -13.40 -22.01
CA ALA A 50 -9.73 -12.13 -22.72
C ALA A 50 -9.54 -10.94 -21.75
N LEU A 51 -10.22 -10.97 -20.61
CA LEU A 51 -10.08 -9.92 -19.60
C LEU A 51 -8.70 -9.90 -18.95
N ARG A 52 -8.10 -11.07 -18.70
CA ARG A 52 -6.72 -11.17 -18.18
C ARG A 52 -5.74 -10.52 -19.15
N CYS A 53 -5.80 -10.91 -20.43
CA CYS A 53 -4.92 -10.35 -21.46
C CYS A 53 -5.07 -8.84 -21.59
N PHE A 54 -6.32 -8.34 -21.56
CA PHE A 54 -6.60 -6.91 -21.60
C PHE A 54 -6.05 -6.15 -20.38
N LEU A 55 -6.23 -6.71 -19.18
CA LEU A 55 -5.73 -6.10 -17.94
C LEU A 55 -4.20 -6.10 -17.91
N ASP A 56 -3.56 -7.23 -18.23
CA ASP A 56 -2.10 -7.34 -18.30
C ASP A 56 -1.52 -6.34 -19.31
N PHE A 57 -2.16 -6.20 -20.49
CA PHE A 57 -1.79 -5.20 -21.47
C PHE A 57 -1.84 -3.78 -20.89
N CYS A 58 -2.95 -3.45 -20.19
CA CYS A 58 -3.13 -2.15 -19.57
C CYS A 58 -2.11 -1.87 -18.46
N TYR A 59 -1.69 -2.90 -17.70
CA TYR A 59 -0.65 -2.75 -16.68
C TYR A 59 0.72 -2.47 -17.30
N ILE A 60 1.12 -3.20 -18.36
CA ILE A 60 2.38 -2.94 -19.08
C ILE A 60 2.35 -1.54 -19.70
N ALA A 61 1.28 -1.19 -20.40
CA ALA A 61 1.15 0.11 -21.04
C ALA A 61 1.17 1.28 -20.03
N ARG A 62 0.95 1.04 -18.74
CA ARG A 62 1.02 2.06 -17.68
C ARG A 62 2.36 2.13 -16.96
N GLN A 63 3.32 1.29 -17.29
CA GLN A 63 4.65 1.38 -16.69
C GLN A 63 5.35 2.68 -17.11
N ASN A 64 6.15 3.24 -16.21
CA ASN A 64 6.97 4.42 -16.47
C ASN A 64 8.16 4.13 -17.39
N SER A 65 8.61 2.88 -17.42
CA SER A 65 9.70 2.39 -18.24
C SER A 65 9.27 1.06 -18.84
N ILE A 66 9.43 0.91 -20.15
CA ILE A 66 9.03 -0.28 -20.90
C ILE A 66 10.24 -0.79 -21.67
N LEU A 67 10.65 -2.02 -21.39
CA LEU A 67 11.77 -2.71 -22.03
C LEU A 67 11.33 -3.38 -23.34
N ALA A 68 12.29 -3.72 -24.20
CA ALA A 68 12.02 -4.43 -25.46
C ALA A 68 11.30 -5.79 -25.25
N SER A 69 11.63 -6.49 -24.17
CA SER A 69 10.94 -7.74 -23.76
C SER A 69 9.47 -7.49 -23.38
N GLU A 70 9.18 -6.35 -22.74
CA GLU A 70 7.82 -5.96 -22.36
C GLU A 70 6.99 -5.54 -23.57
N ILE A 71 7.60 -4.91 -24.60
CA ILE A 71 6.94 -4.63 -25.88
C ILE A 71 6.54 -5.93 -26.57
N THR A 72 7.44 -6.92 -26.60
CA THR A 72 7.14 -8.25 -27.17
C THR A 72 6.00 -8.93 -26.40
N ARG A 73 6.02 -8.84 -25.06
CA ARG A 73 4.94 -9.35 -24.21
C ARG A 73 3.61 -8.64 -24.49
N LEU A 74 3.63 -7.32 -24.71
CA LEU A 74 2.45 -6.52 -25.01
C LEU A 74 1.83 -6.89 -26.37
N GLN A 75 2.64 -7.19 -27.39
CA GLN A 75 2.17 -7.74 -28.67
C GLN A 75 1.51 -9.11 -28.49
N ASN A 76 2.16 -10.03 -27.77
CA ASN A 76 1.60 -11.37 -27.50
C ASN A 76 0.27 -11.29 -26.73
N LEU A 77 0.15 -10.40 -25.75
CA LEU A 77 -1.09 -10.16 -25.01
C LEU A 77 -2.21 -9.61 -25.89
N LEU A 78 -1.87 -8.75 -26.86
CA LEU A 78 -2.83 -8.20 -27.81
C LEU A 78 -3.37 -9.29 -28.74
N GLU A 79 -2.51 -10.18 -29.24
CA GLU A 79 -2.91 -11.32 -30.07
C GLU A 79 -3.83 -12.27 -29.29
N GLN A 80 -3.44 -12.65 -28.07
CA GLN A 80 -4.27 -13.47 -27.19
C GLN A 80 -5.61 -12.80 -26.88
N PHE A 81 -5.61 -11.50 -26.60
CA PHE A 81 -6.85 -10.74 -26.39
C PHE A 81 -7.77 -10.80 -27.62
N HIS A 82 -7.22 -10.64 -28.83
CA HIS A 82 -7.98 -10.73 -30.08
C HIS A 82 -8.54 -12.13 -30.35
N GLN A 83 -7.82 -13.18 -29.97
CA GLN A 83 -8.28 -14.55 -30.04
C GLN A 83 -9.42 -14.81 -29.05
N PHE A 84 -9.19 -14.55 -27.77
CA PHE A 84 -10.16 -14.89 -26.72
C PHE A 84 -11.42 -14.03 -26.76
N ARG A 85 -11.35 -12.76 -27.17
CA ARG A 85 -12.54 -11.89 -27.25
C ARG A 85 -13.58 -12.38 -28.26
N GLN A 86 -13.25 -13.29 -29.17
CA GLN A 86 -14.22 -13.90 -30.09
C GLN A 86 -15.32 -14.66 -29.35
N VAL A 87 -15.09 -15.05 -28.09
CA VAL A 87 -16.14 -15.60 -27.22
C VAL A 87 -17.36 -14.69 -27.15
N PHE A 88 -17.19 -13.36 -27.15
CA PHE A 88 -18.32 -12.43 -27.08
C PHE A 88 -19.18 -12.46 -28.35
N ILE A 89 -18.63 -12.86 -29.50
CA ILE A 89 -19.41 -13.09 -30.72
C ILE A 89 -20.03 -14.48 -30.70
N ARG A 90 -19.24 -15.50 -30.36
CA ARG A 90 -19.70 -16.90 -30.31
C ARG A 90 -20.89 -17.09 -29.36
N GLU A 91 -20.86 -16.45 -28.20
CA GLU A 91 -21.94 -16.48 -27.20
C GLU A 91 -23.10 -15.52 -27.53
N GLY A 92 -23.07 -14.84 -28.68
CA GLY A 92 -24.13 -13.93 -29.11
C GLY A 92 -24.22 -12.61 -28.34
N VAL A 93 -23.24 -12.29 -27.49
CA VAL A 93 -23.22 -11.03 -26.72
C VAL A 93 -23.05 -9.83 -27.66
N ARG A 94 -22.36 -10.01 -28.79
CA ARG A 94 -22.14 -8.99 -29.83
C ARG A 94 -22.13 -9.59 -31.22
N GLU A 95 -22.61 -8.82 -32.20
CA GLU A 95 -22.48 -9.18 -33.62
C GLU A 95 -21.08 -8.88 -34.16
N THR A 96 -20.47 -7.78 -33.73
CA THR A 96 -19.13 -7.37 -34.16
C THR A 96 -18.32 -6.73 -33.02
N ILE A 97 -16.99 -6.79 -33.15
CA ILE A 97 -16.04 -6.17 -32.21
C ILE A 97 -15.22 -5.12 -32.96
N SER A 98 -15.81 -3.93 -33.13
CA SER A 98 -15.15 -2.73 -33.68
C SER A 98 -15.27 -1.57 -32.70
N LEU A 99 -14.68 -1.73 -31.52
CA LEU A 99 -14.69 -0.70 -30.47
C LEU A 99 -13.45 0.19 -30.63
N PRO A 100 -13.59 1.52 -30.84
CA PRO A 100 -12.45 2.41 -31.09
C PRO A 100 -11.35 2.32 -30.02
N ARG A 101 -11.74 2.23 -28.74
CA ARG A 101 -10.79 2.11 -27.62
C ARG A 101 -10.05 0.77 -27.59
N GLN A 102 -10.66 -0.31 -28.07
CA GLN A 102 -9.98 -1.60 -28.20
C GLN A 102 -9.07 -1.62 -29.44
N HIS A 103 -9.50 -0.99 -30.54
CA HIS A 103 -8.66 -0.84 -31.73
C HIS A 103 -7.38 -0.05 -31.44
N ALA A 104 -7.47 0.98 -30.59
CA ALA A 104 -6.32 1.79 -30.18
C ALA A 104 -5.15 0.94 -29.65
N MET A 105 -5.41 -0.21 -29.03
CA MET A 105 -4.39 -1.11 -28.48
C MET A 105 -3.37 -1.57 -29.54
N VAL A 106 -3.78 -1.70 -30.81
CA VAL A 106 -2.90 -2.09 -31.92
C VAL A 106 -1.77 -1.09 -32.15
N HIS A 107 -1.99 0.18 -31.80
CA HIS A 107 -1.04 1.25 -32.03
C HIS A 107 -0.04 1.43 -30.87
N TYR A 108 -0.28 0.82 -29.70
CA TYR A 108 0.60 0.98 -28.54
C TYR A 108 2.02 0.44 -28.76
N PRO A 109 2.27 -0.77 -29.32
CA PRO A 109 3.63 -1.24 -29.52
C PRO A 109 4.49 -0.26 -30.34
N ASN A 110 3.98 0.17 -31.49
CA ASN A 110 4.68 1.12 -32.36
C ASN A 110 4.78 2.51 -31.72
N GLY A 111 3.72 2.96 -31.05
CA GLY A 111 3.73 4.23 -30.33
C GLY A 111 4.78 4.27 -29.21
N ILE A 112 4.95 3.17 -28.47
CA ILE A 112 5.95 3.06 -27.40
C ILE A 112 7.37 3.16 -27.98
N VAL A 113 7.64 2.49 -29.10
CA VAL A 113 8.96 2.54 -29.76
C VAL A 113 9.27 3.95 -30.26
N LEU A 114 8.29 4.65 -30.84
CA LEU A 114 8.49 5.95 -31.45
C LEU A 114 8.51 7.11 -30.44
N TYR A 115 7.71 7.02 -29.37
CA TYR A 115 7.42 8.15 -28.49
C TYR A 115 7.73 7.87 -27.00
N GLY A 116 8.17 6.66 -26.67
CA GLY A 116 8.44 6.24 -25.30
C GLY A 116 7.20 5.76 -24.55
N ALA A 117 7.36 5.51 -23.24
CA ALA A 117 6.27 5.04 -22.39
C ALA A 117 5.10 6.05 -22.41
N PRO A 118 3.85 5.59 -22.60
CA PRO A 118 2.71 6.50 -22.73
C PRO A 118 2.30 7.08 -21.38
N ASN A 119 2.81 6.51 -20.27
CA ASN A 119 2.58 7.06 -18.95
C ASN A 119 3.24 8.44 -18.84
N GLY A 120 2.45 9.48 -18.57
CA GLY A 120 2.90 10.87 -18.62
C GLY A 120 2.48 11.64 -19.88
N LEU A 121 1.83 11.00 -20.86
CA LEU A 121 1.24 11.69 -22.03
C LEU A 121 -0.30 11.76 -21.97
N CYS A 122 -0.90 11.35 -20.84
CA CYS A 122 -2.34 11.33 -20.67
C CYS A 122 -2.92 12.71 -20.32
N SER A 123 -4.18 12.95 -20.71
CA SER A 123 -4.96 14.14 -20.33
C SER A 123 -5.15 14.27 -18.81
N SER A 124 -4.82 13.26 -18.01
CA SER A 124 -4.82 13.36 -16.55
C SER A 124 -3.92 14.47 -16.03
N ILE A 125 -2.84 14.83 -16.74
CA ILE A 125 -1.95 15.93 -16.36
C ILE A 125 -2.70 17.26 -16.43
N THR A 126 -3.37 17.52 -17.56
CA THR A 126 -4.14 18.76 -17.75
C THR A 126 -5.41 18.77 -16.89
N GLU A 127 -6.05 17.62 -16.69
CA GLU A 127 -7.20 17.48 -15.79
C GLU A 127 -6.81 17.77 -14.33
N SER A 128 -5.67 17.27 -13.87
CA SER A 128 -5.15 17.54 -12.53
C SER A 128 -4.87 19.03 -12.35
N LYS A 129 -4.25 19.68 -13.34
CA LYS A 129 -3.99 21.12 -13.30
C LYS A 129 -5.29 21.94 -13.31
N HIS A 130 -6.31 21.46 -14.02
CA HIS A 130 -7.64 22.08 -14.04
C HIS A 130 -8.33 22.03 -12.67
N ILE A 131 -8.07 21.02 -11.84
CA ILE A 131 -8.58 21.00 -10.45
C ILE A 131 -8.03 22.19 -9.65
N GLU A 132 -6.70 22.29 -9.56
CA GLU A 132 -6.01 23.35 -8.81
C GLU A 132 -6.31 24.74 -9.39
N SER A 133 -6.24 24.88 -10.71
CA SER A 133 -6.28 26.19 -11.37
C SER A 133 -7.70 26.70 -11.58
N VAL A 134 -8.69 25.82 -11.71
CA VAL A 134 -10.08 26.20 -12.02
C VAL A 134 -11.03 25.78 -10.91
N LYS A 135 -11.13 24.49 -10.56
CA LYS A 135 -12.16 24.03 -9.60
C LYS A 135 -11.95 24.56 -8.19
N GLU A 136 -10.71 24.62 -7.71
CA GLU A 136 -10.38 25.13 -6.37
C GLU A 136 -10.48 26.64 -6.30
N THR A 137 -9.94 27.35 -7.29
CA THR A 137 -10.00 28.81 -7.36
C THR A 137 -11.43 29.29 -7.52
N TRP A 138 -12.26 28.61 -8.33
CA TRP A 138 -13.69 28.88 -8.43
C TRP A 138 -14.41 28.71 -7.09
N ARG A 139 -14.14 27.61 -6.36
CA ARG A 139 -14.71 27.38 -5.03
C ARG A 139 -14.31 28.44 -4.01
N ARG A 140 -13.12 29.04 -4.15
CA ARG A 140 -12.63 30.12 -3.29
C ARG A 140 -13.11 31.50 -3.73
N ALA A 141 -13.47 31.67 -4.99
CA ALA A 141 -13.88 32.94 -5.55
C ALA A 141 -15.32 33.29 -5.11
N SER A 142 -15.57 34.58 -4.91
CA SER A 142 -16.93 35.07 -4.74
C SER A 142 -17.72 34.94 -6.05
N PRO A 143 -19.04 34.69 -6.01
CA PRO A 143 -19.90 34.68 -7.19
C PRO A 143 -19.88 36.01 -7.98
N LYS A 144 -19.50 37.12 -7.33
CA LYS A 144 -19.39 38.43 -7.98
C LYS A 144 -18.03 38.58 -8.65
N ASP A 145 -18.03 38.54 -9.98
CA ASP A 145 -16.82 38.66 -10.83
C ASP A 145 -15.69 37.68 -10.43
N PRO A 146 -15.91 36.37 -10.62
CA PRO A 146 -15.01 35.33 -10.13
C PRO A 146 -13.70 35.27 -10.94
N LEU A 147 -13.71 35.65 -12.22
CA LEU A 147 -12.56 35.44 -13.11
C LEU A 147 -11.31 36.23 -12.67
N PRO A 148 -11.37 37.54 -12.36
CA PRO A 148 -10.21 38.27 -11.85
C PRO A 148 -9.72 37.75 -10.49
N GLN A 149 -10.63 37.26 -9.64
CA GLN A 149 -10.27 36.67 -8.35
C GLN A 149 -9.54 35.35 -8.51
N MET A 150 -10.00 34.50 -9.42
CA MET A 150 -9.33 33.25 -9.77
C MET A 150 -7.94 33.52 -10.32
N LEU A 151 -7.80 34.43 -11.29
CA LEU A 151 -6.50 34.81 -11.87
C LEU A 151 -5.53 35.32 -10.80
N LYS A 152 -5.98 36.23 -9.92
CA LYS A 152 -5.16 36.76 -8.82
C LYS A 152 -4.73 35.67 -7.85
N THR A 153 -5.59 34.68 -7.60
CA THR A 153 -5.28 33.54 -6.72
C THR A 153 -4.24 32.63 -7.36
N ILE A 154 -4.39 32.30 -8.65
CA ILE A 154 -3.41 31.50 -9.41
C ILE A 154 -2.04 32.19 -9.38
N THR A 155 -1.99 33.49 -9.71
CA THR A 155 -0.73 34.26 -9.68
C THR A 155 -0.06 34.23 -8.32
N ARG A 156 -0.82 34.41 -7.23
CA ARG A 156 -0.28 34.36 -5.86
C ARG A 156 0.28 32.99 -5.50
N LEU A 157 -0.43 31.91 -5.84
CA LEU A 157 0.02 30.55 -5.58
C LEU A 157 1.32 30.25 -6.36
N ASP A 158 1.41 30.70 -7.61
CA ASP A 158 2.59 30.50 -8.45
C ASP A 158 3.80 31.30 -7.94
N GLN A 159 3.57 32.54 -7.49
CA GLN A 159 4.60 33.36 -6.81
C GLN A 159 5.08 32.72 -5.51
N LEU A 160 4.17 32.20 -4.67
CA LEU A 160 4.53 31.51 -3.43
C LEU A 160 5.33 30.24 -3.71
N LYS A 161 4.93 29.45 -4.71
CA LYS A 161 5.67 28.24 -5.13
C LYS A 161 7.08 28.58 -5.61
N THR A 162 7.21 29.63 -6.43
CA THR A 162 8.51 30.12 -6.91
C THR A 162 9.40 30.58 -5.76
N LEU A 163 8.84 31.32 -4.81
CA LEU A 163 9.54 31.82 -3.64
C LEU A 163 9.97 30.68 -2.70
N LYS A 164 9.12 29.67 -2.48
CA LYS A 164 9.45 28.46 -1.72
C LYS A 164 10.65 27.74 -2.32
N ASN A 165 10.63 27.46 -3.63
CA ASN A 165 11.74 26.80 -4.33
C ASN A 165 13.04 27.60 -4.21
N LYS A 166 12.97 28.94 -4.24
CA LYS A 166 14.14 29.81 -4.06
C LYS A 166 14.71 29.71 -2.64
N PHE A 167 13.87 29.59 -1.63
CA PHE A 167 14.30 29.44 -0.23
C PHE A 167 14.83 28.03 0.06
N GLU A 168 14.21 26.98 -0.49
CA GLU A 168 14.74 25.61 -0.41
C GLU A 168 16.14 25.51 -1.00
N ARG A 169 16.37 26.06 -2.20
CA ARG A 169 17.70 26.10 -2.84
C ARG A 169 18.76 26.88 -2.05
N ARG A 170 18.32 27.73 -1.11
CA ARG A 170 19.19 28.50 -0.22
C ARG A 170 19.34 27.86 1.15
N GLY A 171 18.76 26.67 1.37
CA GLY A 171 18.75 26.00 2.68
C GLY A 171 17.92 26.73 3.74
N MET A 172 17.02 27.63 3.35
CA MET A 172 16.26 28.48 4.28
C MET A 172 14.96 27.83 4.78
N LEU A 173 14.64 26.63 4.31
CA LEU A 173 13.45 25.86 4.70
C LEU A 173 13.83 24.45 5.18
N ILE A 174 14.98 24.32 5.84
CA ILE A 174 15.48 23.08 6.44
C ILE A 174 14.87 22.93 7.83
N GLY A 175 14.37 21.73 8.15
CA GLY A 175 13.80 21.40 9.45
C GLY A 175 12.43 22.02 9.74
N THR A 176 11.87 21.66 10.89
CA THR A 176 10.62 22.24 11.40
C THR A 176 10.87 23.59 12.08
N VAL A 177 9.82 24.40 12.24
CA VAL A 177 9.90 25.64 13.03
C VAL A 177 10.42 25.36 14.44
N THR A 178 10.01 24.24 15.04
CA THR A 178 10.46 23.77 16.35
C THR A 178 11.96 23.48 16.37
N TRP A 179 12.47 22.74 15.38
CA TRP A 179 13.89 22.47 15.23
C TRP A 179 14.72 23.76 15.12
N TYR A 180 14.26 24.69 14.28
CA TYR A 180 14.92 25.98 14.10
C TYR A 180 14.92 26.82 15.40
N THR A 181 13.81 26.85 16.13
CA THR A 181 13.74 27.55 17.43
C THR A 181 14.64 26.93 18.48
N ALA A 182 14.79 25.59 18.50
CA ALA A 182 15.69 24.91 19.42
C ALA A 182 17.16 25.27 19.15
N GLN A 183 17.56 25.36 17.87
CA GLN A 183 18.91 25.77 17.50
C GLN A 183 19.24 27.22 17.85
N ILE A 184 18.28 28.15 17.64
CA ILE A 184 18.45 29.55 18.05
C ILE A 184 18.65 29.65 19.57
N LEU A 185 17.85 28.91 20.36
CA LEU A 185 17.97 28.89 21.81
C LEU A 185 19.28 28.26 22.29
N ALA A 186 19.82 27.30 21.54
CA ALA A 186 21.10 26.64 21.81
C ALA A 186 22.33 27.49 21.40
N ASN A 187 22.13 28.62 20.72
CA ASN A 187 23.19 29.56 20.28
C ASN A 187 24.26 28.93 19.37
N GLU A 188 23.88 27.92 18.58
CA GLU A 188 24.76 27.21 17.64
C GLU A 188 24.73 27.87 16.23
N THR A 189 25.84 27.75 15.49
CA THR A 189 25.93 28.32 14.13
C THR A 189 25.28 27.36 13.13
N LEU A 190 24.33 27.85 12.31
CA LEU A 190 23.56 27.03 11.36
C LEU A 190 24.48 26.29 10.37
N PRO A 191 24.47 24.94 10.34
CA PRO A 191 25.20 24.17 9.34
C PRO A 191 24.53 24.32 7.97
N THR A 192 25.35 24.46 6.93
CA THR A 192 24.92 24.22 5.54
C THR A 192 25.43 22.82 5.18
N GLU A 193 24.59 21.79 5.30
CA GLU A 193 24.45 20.65 4.36
C GLU A 193 23.77 19.38 4.92
N GLU A 194 23.24 18.63 3.94
CA GLU A 194 22.67 17.28 3.90
C GLU A 194 21.45 16.95 4.77
N SER A 195 20.29 17.24 4.18
CA SER A 195 18.98 16.75 4.61
C SER A 195 18.91 15.22 4.62
N ASN A 196 19.02 14.63 5.80
CA ASN A 196 18.42 13.34 6.12
C ASN A 196 17.15 13.59 6.95
N ASP A 197 16.13 14.20 6.33
CA ASP A 197 14.86 14.44 7.00
C ASP A 197 13.87 13.32 6.64
N ALA A 198 13.90 12.28 7.47
CA ALA A 198 12.76 11.41 7.68
C ALA A 198 12.05 11.88 8.95
N GLU A 199 11.30 12.98 8.87
CA GLU A 199 10.33 13.33 9.90
C GLU A 199 8.93 13.45 9.28
N ASP A 200 8.06 12.57 9.78
CA ASP A 200 6.65 12.49 9.49
C ASP A 200 5.97 13.82 9.83
N GLU A 201 5.56 14.57 8.80
CA GLU A 201 4.50 15.55 8.96
C GLU A 201 3.18 14.81 9.25
N ASP A 202 2.73 14.91 10.50
CA ASP A 202 1.33 14.76 10.89
C ASP A 202 0.49 15.77 10.10
N LYS A 203 0.07 15.35 8.91
CA LYS A 203 -1.09 15.89 8.21
C LYS A 203 -2.08 14.75 8.10
N ASP A 204 -3.32 15.03 8.48
CA ASP A 204 -4.52 14.21 8.23
C ASP A 204 -4.76 14.03 6.71
N VAL A 205 -3.84 13.35 6.03
CA VAL A 205 -3.79 13.16 4.58
C VAL A 205 -3.53 11.69 4.33
N ASP A 206 -4.58 11.00 3.88
CA ASP A 206 -4.64 9.61 3.42
C ASP A 206 -3.71 8.63 4.14
N GLU A 207 -4.29 7.75 4.97
CA GLU A 207 -3.61 6.67 5.73
C GLU A 207 -2.78 5.69 4.87
N CYS A 208 -2.75 5.86 3.55
CA CYS A 208 -1.88 5.21 2.56
C CYS A 208 -1.52 6.21 1.45
N GLY A 209 -0.25 6.33 1.07
CA GLY A 209 0.12 7.31 0.03
C GLY A 209 1.59 7.32 -0.35
N PRO A 210 1.94 8.04 -1.43
CA PRO A 210 3.33 8.26 -1.84
C PRO A 210 4.10 9.00 -0.74
N LEU A 211 5.34 8.59 -0.51
CA LEU A 211 6.30 9.31 0.33
C LEU A 211 7.20 10.17 -0.56
N SER A 212 7.36 11.43 -0.20
CA SER A 212 8.33 12.33 -0.82
C SER A 212 9.65 12.23 -0.04
N GLY A 213 10.74 11.87 -0.70
CA GLY A 213 12.05 11.71 -0.05
C GLY A 213 13.00 10.78 -0.81
N PRO A 214 14.25 10.64 -0.34
CA PRO A 214 15.20 9.69 -0.92
C PRO A 214 14.72 8.25 -0.74
N ARG A 215 15.23 7.34 -1.57
CA ARG A 215 14.91 5.91 -1.46
C ARG A 215 15.56 5.35 -0.20
N VAL A 216 14.75 4.82 0.71
CA VAL A 216 15.18 4.16 1.95
C VAL A 216 14.91 2.66 1.85
N LEU A 217 15.56 1.85 2.69
CA LEU A 217 15.20 0.45 2.88
C LEU A 217 13.74 0.33 3.34
N SER A 218 13.09 -0.78 2.96
CA SER A 218 11.74 -1.06 3.44
C SER A 218 11.72 -1.24 4.95
N SER A 219 10.75 -0.65 5.62
CA SER A 219 10.58 -0.76 7.08
C SER A 219 9.14 -1.04 7.45
N ILE A 220 8.95 -1.64 8.62
CA ILE A 220 7.66 -1.80 9.27
C ILE A 220 7.81 -1.19 10.66
N GLU A 221 6.91 -0.28 11.02
CA GLU A 221 6.90 0.37 12.33
C GLU A 221 5.56 0.15 13.00
N MET A 222 5.57 -0.35 14.22
CA MET A 222 4.33 -0.51 15.00
C MET A 222 3.73 0.85 15.38
N ALA A 223 2.43 0.86 15.68
CA ALA A 223 1.79 2.06 16.22
C ALA A 223 2.48 2.53 17.51
N LYS A 224 2.64 3.86 17.66
CA LYS A 224 3.21 4.47 18.88
C LYS A 224 2.40 4.13 20.14
N THR A 225 1.10 3.93 19.99
CA THR A 225 0.19 3.61 21.09
C THR A 225 -0.07 2.11 21.15
N ARG A 226 0.31 1.48 22.27
CA ARG A 226 -0.09 0.10 22.61
C ARG A 226 -1.60 0.02 22.78
N SER A 227 -2.18 -1.17 22.63
CA SER A 227 -3.59 -1.37 22.97
C SER A 227 -3.86 -0.84 24.39
N LYS A 228 -4.87 0.03 24.55
CA LYS A 228 -5.22 0.67 25.84
C LYS A 228 -5.73 -0.32 26.90
N GLU A 229 -5.78 -1.59 26.56
CA GLU A 229 -6.32 -2.68 27.34
C GLU A 229 -5.24 -3.53 28.05
N ASP A 230 -3.97 -3.13 27.95
CA ASP A 230 -2.86 -3.83 28.61
C ASP A 230 -2.86 -3.59 30.13
N VAL A 231 -3.57 -4.40 30.92
CA VAL A 231 -3.55 -4.30 32.40
C VAL A 231 -2.21 -4.81 32.97
N PHE A 232 -1.55 -3.97 33.77
CA PHE A 232 -0.27 -4.27 34.42
C PHE A 232 -0.48 -5.23 35.62
N HIS A 233 -0.03 -6.48 35.52
CA HIS A 233 0.02 -7.39 36.66
C HIS A 233 1.48 -7.53 37.16
N LYS A 234 1.71 -7.23 38.44
CA LYS A 234 2.94 -7.63 39.15
C LYS A 234 2.67 -8.98 39.81
N GLY A 235 3.08 -10.08 39.17
CA GLY A 235 3.03 -11.42 39.77
C GLY A 235 3.08 -12.55 38.74
N PRO A 236 3.49 -13.78 39.13
CA PRO A 236 3.47 -14.94 38.24
C PRO A 236 2.03 -15.28 37.88
N CYS A 237 1.82 -15.55 36.60
CA CYS A 237 0.53 -15.67 35.93
C CYS A 237 -0.28 -16.81 36.53
N ILE A 238 -1.24 -16.50 37.40
CA ILE A 238 -2.28 -17.45 37.83
C ILE A 238 -3.62 -16.73 37.86
N ASN A 239 -4.49 -17.15 36.94
CA ASN A 239 -5.95 -17.02 36.93
C ASN A 239 -6.54 -15.65 37.27
N THR A 240 -6.78 -14.81 36.27
CA THR A 240 -7.95 -13.91 36.31
C THR A 240 -8.48 -13.64 34.91
N ILE A 241 -9.78 -13.88 34.74
CA ILE A 241 -10.57 -13.60 33.53
C ILE A 241 -10.56 -12.08 33.27
N LEU A 242 -10.00 -11.64 32.14
CA LEU A 242 -10.02 -10.24 31.73
C LEU A 242 -11.20 -9.97 30.79
N VAL A 243 -12.00 -8.96 31.14
CA VAL A 243 -13.23 -8.60 30.44
C VAL A 243 -12.97 -7.66 29.24
N TYR A 244 -11.81 -7.00 29.16
CA TYR A 244 -11.45 -6.11 28.04
C TYR A 244 -9.93 -5.92 27.91
N GLY A 245 -9.16 -6.99 27.63
CA GLY A 245 -7.74 -6.83 27.28
C GLY A 245 -6.93 -8.09 26.99
N TYR A 246 -5.83 -7.93 26.26
CA TYR A 246 -4.95 -9.02 25.84
C TYR A 246 -4.08 -9.53 27.00
N PRO A 247 -3.92 -10.86 27.15
CA PRO A 247 -2.91 -11.42 28.05
C PRO A 247 -1.50 -11.02 27.61
N ARG A 248 -0.62 -10.73 28.57
CA ARG A 248 0.77 -10.32 28.28
C ARG A 248 1.74 -11.50 28.14
N CYS A 249 1.29 -12.73 28.39
CA CYS A 249 2.12 -13.93 28.31
C CYS A 249 1.71 -14.77 27.11
N ALA A 250 2.68 -15.31 26.37
CA ALA A 250 2.41 -16.07 25.14
C ALA A 250 1.49 -17.27 25.34
N GLU A 251 1.59 -17.94 26.51
CA GLU A 251 0.78 -19.10 26.90
C GLU A 251 -0.71 -18.79 26.99
N GLU A 252 -1.05 -17.60 27.48
CA GLU A 252 -2.44 -17.15 27.65
C GLU A 252 -2.92 -16.38 26.41
N LEU A 253 -2.02 -15.63 25.77
CA LEU A 253 -2.30 -14.83 24.58
C LEU A 253 -2.66 -15.72 23.39
N GLY A 254 -1.94 -16.82 23.19
CA GLY A 254 -2.16 -17.77 22.10
C GLY A 254 -3.62 -18.25 22.03
N PRO A 255 -4.15 -18.87 23.10
CA PRO A 255 -5.56 -19.24 23.19
C PRO A 255 -6.53 -18.06 23.00
N ALA A 256 -6.22 -16.88 23.56
CA ALA A 256 -7.08 -15.70 23.45
C ALA A 256 -7.25 -15.20 21.99
N ILE A 257 -6.26 -15.41 21.12
CA ILE A 257 -6.31 -15.06 19.70
C ILE A 257 -6.60 -16.25 18.78
N ASN A 258 -7.01 -17.40 19.32
CA ASN A 258 -7.20 -18.67 18.59
C ASN A 258 -5.92 -19.17 17.88
N GLN A 259 -4.74 -18.94 18.47
CA GLN A 259 -3.43 -19.43 18.02
C GLN A 259 -2.68 -20.11 19.18
N PRO A 260 -3.07 -21.33 19.60
CA PRO A 260 -2.49 -22.00 20.78
C PRO A 260 -1.00 -22.32 20.61
N THR A 261 -0.49 -22.37 19.38
CA THR A 261 0.92 -22.61 19.07
C THR A 261 1.80 -21.36 19.14
N LEU A 262 1.26 -20.19 19.52
CA LEU A 262 1.98 -18.90 19.52
C LEU A 262 3.31 -18.97 20.28
N GLN A 263 3.31 -19.54 21.49
CA GLN A 263 4.54 -19.67 22.27
C GLN A 263 5.59 -20.54 21.55
N GLN A 264 5.17 -21.65 20.91
CA GLN A 264 6.09 -22.48 20.14
C GLN A 264 6.66 -21.72 18.94
N CYS A 265 5.83 -20.94 18.25
CA CYS A 265 6.27 -20.09 17.13
C CYS A 265 7.31 -19.05 17.58
N ILE A 266 7.10 -18.38 18.72
CA ILE A 266 8.08 -17.42 19.27
C ILE A 266 9.40 -18.14 19.59
N ARG A 267 9.36 -19.32 20.20
CA ARG A 267 10.57 -20.08 20.53
C ARG A 267 11.33 -20.56 19.28
N LYS A 268 10.62 -20.94 18.21
CA LYS A 268 11.22 -21.25 16.90
C LYS A 268 11.87 -20.02 16.27
N TYR A 269 11.17 -18.88 16.28
CA TYR A 269 11.71 -17.61 15.81
C TYR A 269 13.01 -17.24 16.55
N LEU A 270 13.02 -17.34 17.89
CA LEU A 270 14.22 -17.06 18.68
C LEU A 270 15.38 -18.01 18.37
N TYR A 271 15.09 -19.28 18.11
CA TYR A 271 16.11 -20.24 17.67
C TYR A 271 16.75 -19.80 16.35
N ASP A 272 15.93 -19.51 15.34
CA ASP A 272 16.41 -19.10 14.01
C ASP A 272 17.14 -17.75 14.08
N HIS A 273 16.66 -16.82 14.91
CA HIS A 273 17.26 -15.50 15.12
C HIS A 273 18.67 -15.57 15.72
N TYR A 274 18.85 -16.38 16.78
CA TYR A 274 20.15 -16.54 17.44
C TYR A 274 21.09 -17.55 16.75
N ASN A 275 20.58 -18.36 15.81
CA ASN A 275 21.36 -19.36 15.09
C ASN A 275 21.19 -19.24 13.55
N PRO A 276 21.54 -18.10 12.94
CA PRO A 276 21.31 -17.87 11.50
C PRO A 276 22.13 -18.79 10.58
N ALA A 277 23.19 -19.43 11.10
CA ALA A 277 24.03 -20.37 10.36
C ALA A 277 23.73 -21.86 10.69
N ALA A 278 22.66 -22.16 11.43
CA ALA A 278 22.30 -23.52 11.75
C ALA A 278 21.92 -24.32 10.50
N LEU A 279 22.44 -25.54 10.37
CA LEU A 279 22.13 -26.45 9.26
C LEU A 279 20.75 -27.11 9.39
N VAL A 280 20.12 -27.01 10.57
CA VAL A 280 18.83 -27.64 10.89
C VAL A 280 17.82 -26.54 11.18
N SER A 281 16.72 -26.53 10.43
CA SER A 281 15.61 -25.58 10.65
C SER A 281 14.94 -25.81 12.01
N SER A 282 14.52 -24.72 12.67
CA SER A 282 13.70 -24.75 13.90
C SER A 282 12.46 -25.64 13.81
N SER A 283 11.98 -25.95 12.60
CA SER A 283 10.84 -26.85 12.38
C SER A 283 11.12 -28.31 12.74
N PHE A 284 12.39 -28.74 12.72
CA PHE A 284 12.80 -30.11 13.03
C PHE A 284 13.33 -30.30 14.45
N ILE A 285 13.35 -29.23 15.25
CA ILE A 285 13.89 -29.25 16.61
C ILE A 285 12.75 -29.54 17.60
N PRO A 286 12.90 -30.54 18.48
CA PRO A 286 11.93 -30.81 19.54
C PRO A 286 11.70 -29.58 20.40
N VAL A 287 10.46 -29.40 20.86
CA VAL A 287 10.04 -28.21 21.62
C VAL A 287 10.84 -28.06 22.91
N GLU A 288 11.34 -29.14 23.50
CA GLU A 288 12.16 -29.14 24.71
C GLU A 288 13.54 -28.51 24.51
N GLN A 289 14.06 -28.53 23.27
CA GLN A 289 15.37 -28.01 22.91
C GLN A 289 15.33 -26.56 22.42
N LEU A 290 14.14 -26.01 22.17
CA LEU A 290 13.97 -24.62 21.78
C LEU A 290 14.22 -23.67 22.98
N PRO A 291 14.69 -22.44 22.76
CA PRO A 291 14.91 -21.47 23.84
C PRO A 291 13.63 -21.24 24.63
N HIS A 292 13.72 -21.11 25.96
CA HIS A 292 12.57 -20.80 26.80
C HIS A 292 12.14 -19.34 26.61
N PHE A 293 10.84 -19.08 26.59
CA PHE A 293 10.29 -17.73 26.41
C PHE A 293 9.29 -17.39 27.53
N SER A 294 9.58 -16.35 28.29
CA SER A 294 8.75 -15.87 29.41
C SER A 294 8.64 -14.34 29.49
N SER A 295 9.03 -13.62 28.44
CA SER A 295 8.95 -12.15 28.42
C SER A 295 7.51 -11.67 28.24
N TYR A 296 7.25 -10.45 28.73
CA TYR A 296 5.97 -9.78 28.49
C TYR A 296 5.85 -9.32 27.04
N ILE A 297 4.67 -9.55 26.49
CA ILE A 297 4.27 -9.15 25.15
C ILE A 297 3.43 -7.86 25.25
N SER A 298 3.75 -6.89 24.39
CA SER A 298 2.93 -5.70 24.14
C SER A 298 2.20 -5.87 22.81
N VAL A 299 0.91 -5.57 22.76
CA VAL A 299 0.06 -5.77 21.56
C VAL A 299 -0.28 -4.45 20.89
N TYR A 300 -0.31 -4.48 19.55
CA TYR A 300 -0.57 -3.34 18.68
C TYR A 300 -1.63 -3.69 17.63
N HIS A 301 -2.48 -2.71 17.29
CA HIS A 301 -3.57 -2.90 16.33
C HIS A 301 -3.26 -2.45 14.91
N SER A 302 -2.09 -1.88 14.70
CA SER A 302 -1.63 -1.49 13.37
C SER A 302 -0.14 -1.34 13.31
N ALA A 303 0.41 -1.54 12.12
CA ALA A 303 1.76 -1.20 11.74
C ALA A 303 1.77 -0.38 10.46
N LEU A 304 2.81 0.42 10.25
CA LEU A 304 3.04 1.22 9.07
C LEU A 304 4.18 0.59 8.28
N ALA A 305 3.88 0.09 7.09
CA ALA A 305 4.86 -0.44 6.16
C ALA A 305 5.29 0.67 5.19
N ARG A 306 6.60 0.83 5.01
CA ARG A 306 7.23 1.67 3.99
C ARG A 306 7.96 0.75 3.02
N PHE A 307 7.68 0.84 1.73
CA PHE A 307 8.31 0.00 0.72
C PHE A 307 8.45 0.70 -0.62
N TYR A 308 9.39 0.22 -1.43
CA TYR A 308 9.58 0.72 -2.78
C TYR A 308 8.44 0.25 -3.69
N SER A 309 7.69 1.21 -4.25
CA SER A 309 6.56 0.91 -5.13
C SER A 309 6.43 2.01 -6.19
N PRO A 310 7.26 1.95 -7.24
CA PRO A 310 7.22 2.93 -8.31
C PRO A 310 5.84 2.93 -8.96
N SER A 311 5.22 4.10 -9.06
CA SER A 311 3.85 4.27 -9.56
C SER A 311 3.63 5.68 -10.08
N ASP A 312 2.49 5.96 -10.71
CA ASP A 312 2.11 7.32 -11.14
C ASP A 312 2.19 8.34 -9.97
N LEU A 313 1.87 7.89 -8.75
CA LEU A 313 1.86 8.72 -7.54
C LEU A 313 3.25 8.87 -6.93
N CYS A 314 4.13 7.88 -7.10
CA CYS A 314 5.45 7.82 -6.45
C CYS A 314 6.59 8.22 -7.41
N GLY A 315 6.39 8.16 -8.73
CA GLY A 315 7.44 8.27 -9.72
C GLY A 315 8.37 7.04 -9.74
N MET A 316 9.48 7.13 -10.48
CA MET A 316 10.44 6.04 -10.68
C MET A 316 11.24 5.67 -9.42
N GLY A 317 11.48 6.63 -8.52
CA GLY A 317 12.24 6.43 -7.29
C GLY A 317 11.37 6.38 -6.02
N GLY A 318 10.05 6.50 -6.15
CA GLY A 318 9.23 6.80 -4.99
C GLY A 318 8.90 5.60 -4.11
N MET A 319 8.85 5.91 -2.82
CA MET A 319 8.45 5.01 -1.77
C MET A 319 6.94 5.14 -1.54
N TYR A 320 6.31 4.08 -1.07
CA TYR A 320 4.91 4.06 -0.69
C TYR A 320 4.78 3.71 0.78
N ARG A 321 3.83 4.37 1.44
CA ARG A 321 3.44 4.15 2.84
C ARG A 321 2.09 3.47 2.88
N GLN A 322 1.97 2.40 3.64
CA GLN A 322 0.72 1.67 3.86
C GLN A 322 0.53 1.31 5.33
N ARG A 323 -0.61 1.69 5.92
CA ARG A 323 -1.02 1.22 7.25
C ARG A 323 -1.72 -0.13 7.15
N ILE A 324 -1.15 -1.13 7.81
CA ILE A 324 -1.70 -2.48 7.97
C ILE A 324 -2.40 -2.54 9.34
N ARG A 325 -3.61 -3.10 9.41
CA ARG A 325 -4.41 -3.18 10.63
C ARG A 325 -4.70 -4.62 11.03
N SER A 326 -4.65 -4.85 12.33
CA SER A 326 -5.15 -6.05 12.99
C SER A 326 -5.92 -5.62 14.23
N ASN A 327 -7.22 -5.38 14.08
CA ASN A 327 -8.08 -4.93 15.16
C ASN A 327 -9.28 -5.88 15.33
N PRO A 328 -9.42 -6.59 16.46
CA PRO A 328 -10.54 -7.49 16.71
C PRO A 328 -11.89 -6.76 16.85
N ASP A 329 -11.88 -5.48 17.21
CA ASP A 329 -13.07 -4.64 17.39
C ASP A 329 -12.99 -3.41 16.47
N TRP A 330 -13.52 -3.59 15.25
CA TRP A 330 -13.67 -2.54 14.25
C TRP A 330 -15.16 -2.25 14.04
N TYR A 331 -15.53 -1.36 13.10
CA TYR A 331 -16.92 -0.94 12.87
C TYR A 331 -17.97 -2.06 13.05
N ASP A 332 -19.01 -1.77 13.85
CA ASP A 332 -20.11 -2.68 14.21
C ASP A 332 -19.67 -3.99 14.90
N GLY A 333 -18.55 -3.98 15.64
CA GLY A 333 -18.06 -5.13 16.41
C GLY A 333 -17.43 -6.24 15.56
N LYS A 334 -17.13 -5.97 14.29
CA LYS A 334 -16.51 -6.94 13.38
C LYS A 334 -15.01 -6.68 13.31
N GLY A 335 -14.20 -7.67 13.66
CA GLY A 335 -12.74 -7.55 13.55
C GLY A 335 -12.27 -7.28 12.12
N ARG A 336 -11.25 -6.42 11.99
CA ARG A 336 -10.52 -6.11 10.76
C ARG A 336 -9.10 -6.66 10.83
N PHE A 337 -8.83 -7.66 10.01
CA PHE A 337 -7.52 -8.29 9.88
C PHE A 337 -7.05 -8.14 8.44
N ASP A 338 -6.16 -7.18 8.21
CA ASP A 338 -5.65 -6.88 6.89
C ASP A 338 -4.78 -8.05 6.38
N THR A 339 -4.81 -8.27 5.07
CA THR A 339 -4.01 -9.31 4.41
C THR A 339 -2.77 -8.62 3.80
N VAL A 340 -1.62 -9.28 3.88
CA VAL A 340 -0.30 -8.79 3.47
C VAL A 340 0.33 -9.79 2.52
N LEU A 341 1.33 -9.35 1.76
CA LEU A 341 2.22 -10.23 1.01
C LEU A 341 3.51 -10.39 1.83
N ILE A 342 3.87 -11.62 2.15
CA ILE A 342 5.09 -11.96 2.87
C ILE A 342 6.08 -12.52 1.85
N GLU A 343 7.31 -12.00 1.86
CA GLU A 343 8.40 -12.55 1.07
C GLU A 343 8.84 -13.90 1.65
N VAL A 344 8.94 -14.90 0.79
CA VAL A 344 9.33 -16.27 1.15
C VAL A 344 10.31 -16.75 0.09
N GLU A 345 11.18 -17.70 0.45
CA GLU A 345 11.97 -18.41 -0.56
C GLU A 345 11.06 -18.93 -1.67
N ASN A 346 11.52 -18.77 -2.92
CA ASN A 346 10.72 -18.96 -4.11
C ASN A 346 10.27 -20.43 -4.23
N THR A 347 9.07 -20.71 -3.73
CA THR A 347 8.43 -22.02 -3.76
C THR A 347 7.38 -22.05 -4.86
N ALA A 348 6.97 -23.25 -5.30
CA ALA A 348 5.98 -23.44 -6.36
C ALA A 348 4.61 -22.79 -6.07
N THR A 349 4.31 -22.47 -4.81
CA THR A 349 3.08 -21.81 -4.35
C THR A 349 3.21 -20.30 -4.19
N SER A 350 4.40 -19.74 -4.35
CA SER A 350 4.66 -18.31 -4.18
C SER A 350 4.34 -17.53 -5.47
N ILE A 351 3.78 -16.34 -5.30
CA ILE A 351 3.54 -15.36 -6.36
C ILE A 351 4.79 -14.48 -6.44
N ASN A 352 5.71 -14.81 -7.35
CA ASN A 352 7.00 -14.12 -7.48
C ASN A 352 7.80 -14.05 -6.17
N GLY A 353 7.87 -15.16 -5.42
CA GLY A 353 8.55 -15.19 -4.12
C GLY A 353 7.75 -14.56 -2.97
N MET A 354 6.45 -14.30 -3.14
CA MET A 354 5.59 -13.81 -2.06
C MET A 354 4.37 -14.71 -1.83
N ILE A 355 3.88 -14.78 -0.60
CA ILE A 355 2.61 -15.46 -0.28
C ILE A 355 1.63 -14.48 0.37
N PRO A 356 0.32 -14.58 0.08
CA PRO A 356 -0.68 -13.84 0.82
C PRO A 356 -0.86 -14.43 2.23
N ALA A 357 -0.79 -13.59 3.24
CA ALA A 357 -1.02 -13.95 4.64
C ALA A 357 -1.96 -12.94 5.30
N ARG A 358 -2.71 -13.38 6.31
CA ARG A 358 -3.56 -12.48 7.10
C ARG A 358 -2.86 -12.16 8.41
N VAL A 359 -2.68 -10.87 8.71
CA VAL A 359 -2.10 -10.46 9.98
C VAL A 359 -3.14 -10.65 11.07
N LEU A 360 -2.80 -11.45 12.08
CA LEU A 360 -3.69 -11.72 13.22
C LEU A 360 -3.36 -10.84 14.41
N LEU A 361 -2.09 -10.46 14.61
CA LEU A 361 -1.69 -9.67 15.77
C LEU A 361 -0.32 -9.02 15.54
N PHE A 362 -0.21 -7.71 15.73
CA PHE A 362 1.12 -7.09 15.88
C PHE A 362 1.52 -7.10 17.34
N PHE A 363 2.74 -7.56 17.63
CA PHE A 363 3.21 -7.62 19.01
C PHE A 363 4.71 -7.47 19.13
N SER A 364 5.17 -6.89 20.25
CA SER A 364 6.59 -6.79 20.57
C SER A 364 6.90 -7.33 21.95
N PHE A 365 8.13 -7.78 22.14
CA PHE A 365 8.65 -8.19 23.43
C PHE A 365 10.14 -7.84 23.54
N VAL A 366 10.62 -7.77 24.78
CA VAL A 366 12.03 -7.49 25.09
C VAL A 366 12.67 -8.76 25.61
N LEU A 367 13.82 -9.13 25.06
CA LEU A 367 14.65 -10.23 25.54
C LEU A 367 16.09 -9.74 25.67
N GLY A 368 16.61 -9.69 26.90
CA GLY A 368 17.88 -8.99 27.17
C GLY A 368 17.74 -7.49 26.88
N ASP A 369 18.62 -6.96 26.03
CA ASP A 369 18.62 -5.56 25.58
C ASP A 369 17.99 -5.37 24.19
N GLU A 370 17.44 -6.43 23.59
CA GLU A 370 16.87 -6.41 22.24
C GLU A 370 15.34 -6.32 22.27
N VAL A 371 14.80 -5.46 21.41
CA VAL A 371 13.35 -5.35 21.15
C VAL A 371 13.03 -6.13 19.89
N HIS A 372 12.16 -7.13 20.00
CA HIS A 372 11.68 -7.90 18.87
C HIS A 372 10.29 -7.43 18.48
N GLU A 373 10.11 -7.07 17.21
CA GLU A 373 8.83 -6.65 16.64
C GLU A 373 8.30 -7.76 15.70
N CYS A 374 7.07 -8.22 15.93
CA CYS A 374 6.46 -9.38 15.26
C CYS A 374 5.02 -9.09 14.77
N ALA A 375 4.53 -9.90 13.82
CA ALA A 375 3.22 -9.77 13.18
C ALA A 375 2.52 -11.12 12.95
#